data_AF-A0AAD3DB34-F1
#
_entry.id   AF-A0AAD3DB34-F1
#
_cell.length_a   1.000
_cell.length_b   1.000
_cell.length_c   1.000
_cell.angle_alpha   90.00
_cell.angle_beta   90.00
_cell.angle_gamma   90.00
#
_symmetry.space_group_name_H-M   'P 1'
#
loop_
_entity.id
_entity.type
_entity.pdbx_description
1 polymer ?
#
loop_
_entity_poly.entity_id
_entity_poly.type
_entity_poly.pdbx_seq_one_letter_code
_entity_poly.pdbx_strand_id
1 'polypeptide(L)'
;MWSKEPSTVSSTLNNLVKARKNSARLGLDPVVIPQGPWEVNDNVGMQIAIEILIQSQGKGKNATGYQQFDSIRKIRSSYANAMHGSAVGAIDTKLKTNRGVSFGFVAGPNESVLFEMFMLGLRKRMGKVTCQNLGISFEVLSKLLEFYNEELASEDITKERFREVIVCWCIKR
;
A
#
# COMPACT_ATOMS: atom_id res chain seq x y z
N MET A 1 11.30 9.63 -12.47
CA MET A 1 12.05 8.37 -12.35
C MET A 1 11.17 7.17 -12.02
N TRP A 2 10.27 7.18 -11.04
CA TRP A 2 9.07 6.31 -11.10
C TRP A 2 7.77 6.96 -10.60
N SER A 3 7.81 7.92 -9.68
CA SER A 3 6.60 8.61 -9.14
C SER A 3 6.47 10.10 -9.49
N LYS A 4 7.56 10.69 -10.00
CA LYS A 4 7.69 12.11 -10.37
C LYS A 4 7.52 12.28 -11.87
N GLU A 5 6.84 13.35 -12.26
CA GLU A 5 6.67 13.75 -13.66
C GLU A 5 8.02 14.16 -14.27
N PRO A 6 8.25 13.86 -15.57
CA PRO A 6 9.50 14.25 -16.25
C PRO A 6 9.78 15.75 -16.17
N SER A 7 8.74 16.58 -16.31
CA SER A 7 8.80 18.04 -16.19
C SER A 7 9.37 18.50 -14.85
N THR A 8 8.98 17.83 -13.76
CA THR A 8 9.48 18.14 -12.42
C THR A 8 10.97 17.85 -12.32
N VAL A 9 11.43 16.70 -12.84
CA VAL A 9 12.85 16.31 -12.80
C VAL A 9 13.70 17.30 -13.61
N SER A 10 13.26 17.65 -14.82
CA SER A 10 13.95 18.64 -15.65
C SER A 10 13.98 20.02 -15.01
N SER A 11 12.89 20.43 -14.36
CA SER A 11 12.81 21.71 -13.63
C SER A 11 13.79 21.75 -12.46
N THR A 12 13.88 20.68 -11.66
CA THR A 12 14.86 20.57 -10.57
C THR A 12 16.29 20.70 -11.09
N LEU A 13 16.64 20.00 -12.17
CA LEU A 13 17.96 20.12 -12.79
C LEU A 13 18.25 21.55 -13.24
N ASN A 14 17.30 22.18 -13.93
CA ASN A 14 17.44 23.57 -14.39
C ASN A 14 17.65 24.55 -13.22
N ASN A 15 16.96 24.32 -12.10
CA ASN A 15 17.12 25.14 -10.89
C ASN A 15 18.50 24.94 -10.25
N LEU A 16 19.02 23.71 -10.19
CA LEU A 16 20.39 23.45 -9.72
C LEU A 16 21.44 24.13 -10.60
N VAL A 17 21.27 24.09 -11.93
CA VAL A 17 22.16 24.79 -12.86
C VAL A 17 22.12 26.31 -12.64
N LYS A 18 20.93 26.88 -12.44
CA LYS A 18 20.79 28.32 -12.12
C LYS A 18 21.47 28.67 -10.79
N ALA A 19 21.26 27.86 -9.75
CA ALA A 19 21.89 28.07 -8.46
C ALA A 19 23.43 28.06 -8.58
N ARG A 20 23.99 27.10 -9.34
CA ARG A 20 25.43 27.04 -9.60
C ARG A 20 25.96 28.28 -10.33
N LYS A 21 25.21 28.80 -11.32
CA LYS A 21 25.56 30.06 -11.99
C LYS A 21 25.55 31.25 -11.03
N ASN A 22 24.60 31.28 -10.08
CA ASN A 22 24.54 32.34 -9.08
C ASN A 22 25.71 32.25 -8.09
N SER A 23 26.07 31.05 -7.61
CA SER A 23 27.26 30.84 -6.76
C SER A 23 28.52 31.37 -7.46
N ALA A 24 28.70 31.04 -8.74
CA ALA A 24 29.84 31.53 -9.52
C ALA A 24 29.85 33.07 -9.65
N ARG A 25 28.69 33.70 -9.84
CA ARG A 25 28.57 35.18 -9.91
C ARG A 25 28.89 35.87 -8.59
N LEU A 26 28.54 35.23 -7.47
CA LEU A 26 28.79 35.75 -6.13
C LEU A 26 30.20 35.41 -5.61
N GLY A 27 31.01 34.68 -6.40
CA GLY A 27 32.32 34.19 -5.94
C GLY A 27 32.24 33.15 -4.83
N LEU A 28 31.09 32.47 -4.69
CA LEU A 28 30.87 31.43 -3.69
C LEU A 28 31.27 30.06 -4.25
N ASP A 29 31.84 29.22 -3.40
CA ASP A 29 32.07 27.83 -3.74
C ASP A 29 30.72 27.12 -4.01
N PRO A 30 30.61 26.40 -5.13
CA PRO A 30 29.37 25.70 -5.45
C PRO A 30 29.17 24.54 -4.48
N VAL A 31 27.93 24.38 -4.00
CA VAL A 31 27.55 23.20 -3.21
C VAL A 31 27.69 21.96 -4.10
N VAL A 32 28.66 21.10 -3.78
CA VAL A 32 28.86 19.82 -4.45
C VAL A 32 28.10 18.76 -3.68
N ILE A 33 27.10 18.16 -4.34
CA ILE A 33 26.40 17.00 -3.79
C ILE A 33 27.19 15.76 -4.24
N PRO A 34 27.81 15.00 -3.31
CA PRO A 34 28.51 13.78 -3.67
C PRO A 34 27.48 12.79 -4.21
N GLN A 35 27.52 12.54 -5.52
CA GLN A 35 26.65 11.52 -6.13
C GLN A 35 27.21 10.12 -5.95
N GLY A 36 28.55 10.00 -5.85
CA GLY A 36 29.27 8.75 -5.60
C GLY A 36 29.04 7.66 -6.66
N PRO A 37 29.92 6.67 -6.77
CA PRO A 37 29.51 5.37 -7.28
C PRO A 37 28.56 4.73 -6.26
N TRP A 38 27.45 4.17 -6.74
CA TRP A 38 26.57 3.37 -5.87
C TRP A 38 27.31 2.10 -5.45
N GLU A 39 27.14 1.69 -4.19
CA GLU A 39 27.64 0.40 -3.72
C GLU A 39 26.98 -0.76 -4.50
N VAL A 40 27.69 -1.88 -4.63
CA VAL A 40 27.19 -3.07 -5.36
C VAL A 40 26.10 -3.82 -4.57
N ASN A 41 25.88 -3.45 -3.31
CA ASN A 41 24.87 -4.06 -2.44
C ASN A 41 23.47 -3.46 -2.65
N ASP A 42 22.43 -4.24 -2.39
CA ASP A 42 21.05 -3.76 -2.43
C ASP A 42 20.68 -2.99 -1.16
N ASN A 43 21.12 -1.74 -1.07
CA ASN A 43 20.81 -0.84 0.03
C ASN A 43 19.44 -0.14 -0.14
N VAL A 44 18.83 -0.23 -1.31
CA VAL A 44 17.64 0.55 -1.69
C VAL A 44 16.41 -0.31 -1.98
N GLY A 45 16.50 -1.62 -1.81
CA GLY A 45 15.38 -2.55 -1.97
C GLY A 45 15.05 -2.83 -3.44
N MET A 46 16.03 -2.75 -4.32
CA MET A 46 15.87 -2.99 -5.75
C MET A 46 15.48 -4.45 -6.04
N GLN A 47 16.01 -5.42 -5.29
CA GLN A 47 15.63 -6.82 -5.43
C GLN A 47 14.13 -7.00 -5.14
N ILE A 48 13.68 -6.45 -4.01
CA ILE A 48 12.26 -6.49 -3.61
C ILE A 48 11.39 -5.77 -4.65
N ALA A 49 11.88 -4.67 -5.25
CA ALA A 49 11.17 -3.96 -6.31
C ALA A 49 11.00 -4.82 -7.57
N ILE A 50 12.03 -5.59 -7.95
CA ILE A 50 11.97 -6.54 -9.08
C ILE A 50 10.96 -7.65 -8.80
N GLU A 51 10.97 -8.24 -7.60
CA GLU A 51 10.01 -9.27 -7.20
C GLU A 51 8.57 -8.75 -7.25
N ILE A 52 8.32 -7.53 -6.78
CA ILE A 52 7.02 -6.86 -6.88
C ILE A 52 6.63 -6.64 -8.36
N LEU A 53 7.57 -6.26 -9.22
CA LEU A 53 7.30 -6.08 -10.65
C LEU A 53 6.94 -7.40 -11.34
N ILE A 54 7.65 -8.48 -11.04
CA ILE A 54 7.34 -9.82 -11.57
C ILE A 54 5.95 -10.24 -11.11
N GLN A 55 5.64 -10.08 -9.82
CA GLN A 55 4.31 -10.40 -9.29
C GLN A 55 3.21 -9.56 -9.95
N SER A 56 3.49 -8.30 -10.28
CA SER A 56 2.52 -7.42 -10.94
C SER A 56 2.06 -7.90 -12.32
N GLN A 57 2.89 -8.68 -13.01
CA GLN A 57 2.58 -9.28 -14.31
C GLN A 57 1.75 -10.56 -14.20
N GLY A 58 1.57 -11.09 -12.98
CA GLY A 58 0.74 -12.27 -12.72
C GLY A 58 -0.76 -12.01 -12.87
N LYS A 59 -1.52 -13.11 -12.99
CA LYS A 59 -2.99 -13.05 -13.02
C LYS A 59 -3.54 -12.75 -11.62
N GLY A 60 -4.43 -11.77 -11.51
CA GLY A 60 -5.12 -11.45 -10.27
C GLY A 60 -6.36 -12.33 -10.03
N LYS A 61 -6.86 -12.36 -8.79
CA LYS A 61 -8.11 -13.07 -8.43
C LYS A 61 -9.35 -12.44 -9.10
N ASN A 62 -9.40 -11.12 -9.15
CA ASN A 62 -10.56 -10.36 -9.65
C ASN A 62 -10.37 -9.83 -11.08
N ALA A 63 -9.13 -9.80 -11.58
CA ALA A 63 -8.79 -9.31 -12.91
C ALA A 63 -7.85 -10.30 -13.59
N THR A 64 -8.22 -10.76 -14.78
CA THR A 64 -7.51 -11.81 -15.53
C THR A 64 -6.20 -11.31 -16.17
N GLY A 65 -6.12 -10.02 -16.49
CA GLY A 65 -4.99 -9.43 -17.22
C GLY A 65 -3.89 -8.78 -16.36
N TYR A 66 -4.16 -8.45 -15.09
CA TYR A 66 -3.17 -7.83 -14.20
C TYR A 66 -3.50 -8.06 -12.72
N GLN A 67 -2.48 -8.04 -11.87
CA GLN A 67 -2.65 -8.13 -10.43
C GLN A 67 -2.92 -6.75 -9.80
N GLN A 68 -3.77 -6.68 -8.77
CA GLN A 68 -4.09 -5.40 -8.12
C GLN A 68 -2.93 -4.90 -7.24
N PHE A 69 -2.76 -3.57 -7.16
CA PHE A 69 -1.73 -2.93 -6.33
C PHE A 69 -1.78 -3.37 -4.86
N ASP A 70 -2.98 -3.49 -4.28
CA ASP A 70 -3.16 -3.91 -2.89
C ASP A 70 -2.72 -5.36 -2.64
N SER A 71 -2.71 -6.20 -3.67
CA SER A 71 -2.22 -7.58 -3.57
C SER A 71 -0.69 -7.61 -3.63
N ILE A 72 -0.08 -6.93 -4.60
CA ILE A 72 1.38 -6.95 -4.77
C ILE A 72 2.11 -6.17 -3.67
N ARG A 73 1.53 -5.08 -3.14
CA ARG A 73 2.16 -4.31 -2.06
C ARG A 73 2.35 -5.10 -0.78
N LYS A 74 1.63 -6.22 -0.62
CA LYS A 74 1.79 -7.12 0.54
C LYS A 74 3.20 -7.71 0.60
N ILE A 75 3.87 -7.90 -0.54
CA ILE A 75 5.28 -8.34 -0.57
C ILE A 75 6.15 -7.39 0.26
N ARG A 76 6.01 -6.07 0.06
CA ARG A 76 6.71 -5.07 0.89
C ARG A 76 6.44 -5.27 2.38
N SER A 77 5.16 -5.41 2.76
CA SER A 77 4.77 -5.59 4.16
C SER A 77 5.29 -6.92 4.74
N SER A 78 5.32 -7.99 3.96
CA SER A 78 5.87 -9.28 4.37
C SER A 78 7.37 -9.16 4.66
N TYR A 79 8.14 -8.52 3.77
CA TYR A 79 9.56 -8.26 4.01
C TYR A 79 9.80 -7.36 5.22
N ALA A 80 9.01 -6.30 5.40
CA ALA A 80 9.12 -5.43 6.58
C ALA A 80 8.89 -6.22 7.88
N ASN A 81 7.82 -7.03 7.93
CA ASN A 81 7.52 -7.86 9.08
C ASN A 81 8.61 -8.90 9.36
N ALA A 82 9.15 -9.54 8.32
CA ALA A 82 10.26 -10.48 8.45
C ALA A 82 11.52 -9.79 9.01
N MET A 83 11.83 -8.58 8.55
CA MET A 83 12.95 -7.79 9.06
C MET A 83 12.73 -7.34 10.51
N HIS A 84 11.54 -6.86 10.87
CA HIS A 84 11.22 -6.51 12.26
C HIS A 84 11.27 -7.70 13.22
N GLY A 85 10.98 -8.91 12.72
CA GLY A 85 11.10 -10.16 13.50
C GLY A 85 12.52 -10.73 13.54
N SER A 86 13.45 -10.19 12.74
CA SER A 86 14.85 -10.63 12.72
C SER A 86 15.62 -10.12 13.93
N ALA A 87 16.78 -10.72 14.21
CA ALA A 87 17.68 -10.25 15.26
C ALA A 87 18.09 -8.77 15.08
N VAL A 88 18.24 -8.31 13.83
CA VAL A 88 18.57 -6.92 13.51
C VAL A 88 17.40 -6.00 13.88
N GLY A 89 16.19 -6.30 13.41
CA GLY A 89 15.00 -5.48 13.66
C GLY A 89 14.47 -5.55 15.09
N ALA A 90 14.80 -6.60 15.85
CA ALA A 90 14.41 -6.72 17.26
C ALA A 90 15.24 -5.81 18.18
N ILE A 91 16.49 -5.53 17.81
CA ILE A 91 17.42 -4.67 18.55
C ILE A 91 17.20 -3.18 18.19
N ASP A 92 16.51 -2.92 17.07
CA ASP A 92 16.35 -1.56 16.53
C ASP A 92 15.63 -0.57 17.46
N THR A 93 16.04 0.69 17.32
CA THR A 93 15.58 1.79 18.17
C THR A 93 14.15 2.20 17.81
N LYS A 94 13.30 2.37 18.84
CA LYS A 94 11.92 2.85 18.65
C LYS A 94 11.77 4.27 19.20
N LEU A 95 11.31 5.20 18.36
CA LEU A 95 10.83 6.51 18.79
C LEU A 95 9.44 6.38 19.40
N LYS A 96 9.32 6.62 20.70
CA LYS A 96 8.01 6.72 21.36
C LYS A 96 7.52 8.17 21.32
N THR A 97 6.41 8.40 20.63
CA THR A 97 5.70 9.69 20.69
C THR A 97 4.88 9.76 21.97
N ASN A 98 4.70 10.97 22.52
CA ASN A 98 3.92 11.20 23.75
C ASN A 98 2.44 10.73 23.66
N ARG A 99 1.93 10.49 22.44
CA ARG A 99 0.58 9.95 22.17
C ARG A 99 0.54 8.41 22.08
N GLY A 100 1.57 7.71 22.56
CA GLY A 100 1.63 6.25 22.57
C GLY A 100 1.97 5.60 21.22
N VAL A 101 2.07 6.38 20.14
CA VAL A 101 2.52 5.87 18.85
C VAL A 101 4.03 5.68 18.88
N SER A 102 4.48 4.44 18.65
CA SER A 102 5.91 4.10 18.56
C SER A 102 6.29 3.87 17.11
N PHE A 103 7.30 4.57 16.61
CA PHE A 103 7.88 4.36 15.30
C PHE A 103 9.20 3.60 15.45
N GLY A 104 9.35 2.46 14.78
CA GLY A 104 10.64 1.78 14.71
C GLY A 104 11.50 2.42 13.63
N PHE A 105 12.78 2.66 13.92
CA PHE A 105 13.76 2.95 12.90
C PHE A 105 14.44 1.64 12.54
N VAL A 106 14.07 1.05 11.40
CA VAL A 106 14.74 -0.14 10.90
C VAL A 106 15.54 0.25 9.68
N ALA A 107 16.82 -0.10 9.66
CA ALA A 107 17.68 0.12 8.51
C ALA A 107 17.42 -0.95 7.43
N GLY A 108 16.17 -1.00 6.95
CA GLY A 108 15.72 -1.96 5.93
C GLY A 108 15.83 -1.38 4.51
N PRO A 109 16.26 -2.17 3.52
CA PRO A 109 16.36 -1.71 2.13
C PRO A 109 14.98 -1.33 1.54
N ASN A 110 13.90 -1.93 2.03
CA ASN A 110 12.51 -1.64 1.66
C ASN A 110 11.91 -0.36 2.27
N GLU A 111 12.65 0.33 3.14
CA GLU A 111 12.28 1.62 3.73
C GLU A 111 13.06 2.79 3.10
N SER A 112 13.87 2.53 2.07
CA SER A 112 14.62 3.56 1.37
C SER A 112 13.70 4.55 0.66
N VAL A 113 14.13 5.82 0.57
CA VAL A 113 13.40 6.88 -0.16
C VAL A 113 13.17 6.48 -1.62
N LEU A 114 14.15 5.81 -2.26
CA LEU A 114 14.01 5.35 -3.63
C LEU A 114 12.92 4.28 -3.76
N PHE A 115 12.85 3.35 -2.81
CA PHE A 115 11.82 2.32 -2.77
C PHE A 115 10.42 2.91 -2.55
N GLU A 116 10.29 3.93 -1.68
CA GLU A 116 9.04 4.65 -1.50
C GLU A 116 8.58 5.35 -2.79
N MET A 117 9.53 5.98 -3.51
CA MET A 117 9.26 6.58 -4.81
C MET A 117 8.84 5.53 -5.85
N PHE A 118 9.47 4.35 -5.84
CA PHE A 118 9.05 3.22 -6.67
C PHE A 118 7.60 2.80 -6.35
N MET A 119 7.28 2.54 -5.08
CA MET A 119 5.95 2.11 -4.64
C MET A 119 4.85 3.13 -4.96
N LEU A 120 5.13 4.43 -4.78
CA LEU A 120 4.22 5.50 -5.15
C LEU A 120 3.99 5.54 -6.67
N GLY A 121 5.06 5.35 -7.46
CA GLY A 121 4.99 5.32 -8.92
C GLY A 121 4.18 4.14 -9.43
N LEU A 122 4.41 2.97 -8.84
CA LEU A 122 3.67 1.75 -9.12
C LEU A 122 2.17 1.93 -8.86
N ARG A 123 1.82 2.49 -7.68
CA ARG A 123 0.43 2.81 -7.33
C ARG A 123 -0.24 3.73 -8.35
N LYS A 124 0.45 4.79 -8.77
CA LYS A 124 -0.09 5.77 -9.74
C LYS A 124 -0.38 5.13 -11.09
N ARG A 125 0.49 4.24 -11.59
CA ARG A 125 0.32 3.58 -12.90
C ARG A 125 -0.72 2.48 -12.91
N MET A 126 -0.79 1.69 -11.84
CA MET A 126 -1.72 0.56 -11.76
C MET A 126 -3.14 0.99 -11.36
N GLY A 127 -3.25 2.13 -10.66
CA GLY A 127 -4.49 2.51 -10.00
C GLY A 127 -4.82 1.63 -8.80
N LYS A 128 -5.92 1.97 -8.13
CA LYS A 128 -6.47 1.19 -7.01
C LYS A 128 -7.93 0.89 -7.31
N VAL A 129 -8.28 -0.38 -7.44
CA VAL A 129 -9.66 -0.84 -7.57
C VAL A 129 -10.08 -1.45 -6.24
N THR A 130 -11.06 -0.84 -5.58
CA THR A 130 -11.63 -1.34 -4.33
C THR A 130 -12.94 -2.04 -4.60
N CYS A 131 -12.93 -3.38 -4.57
CA CYS A 131 -14.15 -4.18 -4.55
C CYS A 131 -14.44 -4.53 -3.09
N GLN A 132 -15.00 -3.58 -2.34
CA GLN A 132 -15.42 -3.81 -0.97
C GLN A 132 -16.87 -4.32 -0.97
N ASN A 133 -17.17 -5.25 -0.07
CA ASN A 133 -18.55 -5.55 0.27
C ASN A 133 -19.10 -4.31 0.99
N LEU A 134 -19.88 -3.51 0.28
CA LEU A 134 -20.59 -2.39 0.88
C LEU A 134 -21.66 -2.92 1.83
N GLY A 135 -21.99 -2.12 2.85
CA GLY A 135 -23.13 -2.41 3.70
C GLY A 135 -24.40 -2.54 2.85
N ILE A 136 -25.25 -3.51 3.19
CA ILE A 136 -26.57 -3.63 2.56
C ILE A 136 -27.32 -2.33 2.83
N SER A 137 -27.93 -1.74 1.80
CA SER A 137 -28.73 -0.54 1.94
C SER A 137 -29.92 -0.80 2.87
N PHE A 138 -30.38 0.24 3.60
CA PHE A 138 -31.49 0.09 4.54
C PHE A 138 -32.76 -0.42 3.85
N GLU A 139 -33.03 0.04 2.62
CA GLU A 139 -34.19 -0.38 1.82
C GLU A 139 -34.15 -1.87 1.47
N VAL A 140 -32.99 -2.36 1.00
CA VAL A 140 -32.80 -3.78 0.68
C VAL A 140 -32.90 -4.61 1.95
N LEU A 141 -32.34 -4.13 3.06
CA LEU A 141 -32.47 -4.81 4.35
C LEU A 141 -33.94 -4.88 4.84
N SER A 142 -34.70 -3.79 4.72
CA SER A 142 -36.12 -3.76 5.10
C SER A 142 -36.92 -4.76 4.28
N LYS A 143 -36.73 -4.76 2.96
CA LYS A 143 -37.41 -5.71 2.07
C LYS A 143 -37.05 -7.17 2.36
N LEU A 144 -35.79 -7.42 2.71
CA LEU A 144 -35.31 -8.75 3.04
C LEU A 144 -35.90 -9.24 4.38
N LEU A 145 -36.11 -8.33 5.35
CA LEU A 145 -36.83 -8.64 6.59
C LEU A 145 -38.33 -8.86 6.37
N GLU A 146 -38.96 -8.08 5.48
CA GLU A 146 -40.35 -8.28 5.06
C GLU A 146 -40.53 -9.68 4.44
N PHE A 147 -39.66 -10.07 3.51
CA PHE A 147 -39.70 -11.41 2.92
C PHE A 147 -39.53 -12.53 3.95
N TYR A 148 -38.65 -12.36 4.95
CA TYR A 148 -38.54 -13.35 6.02
C TYR A 148 -39.79 -13.43 6.89
N ASN A 149 -40.48 -12.32 7.15
CA ASN A 149 -41.75 -12.34 7.88
C ASN A 149 -42.86 -13.04 7.07
N GLU A 150 -42.92 -12.81 5.76
CA GLU A 150 -43.86 -13.48 4.86
C GLU A 150 -43.57 -14.98 4.76
N GLU A 151 -42.29 -15.36 4.62
CA GLU A 151 -41.87 -16.77 4.62
C GLU A 151 -42.31 -17.42 5.94
N LEU A 152 -41.99 -16.84 7.11
CA LEU A 152 -42.39 -17.33 8.42
C LEU A 152 -43.91 -17.40 8.64
N ALA A 153 -44.69 -16.56 7.96
CA ALA A 153 -46.14 -16.59 8.00
C ALA A 153 -46.76 -17.70 7.13
N SER A 154 -45.99 -18.27 6.19
CA SER A 154 -46.42 -19.39 5.37
C SER A 154 -46.32 -20.72 6.13
N GLU A 155 -47.31 -21.61 5.95
CA GLU A 155 -47.39 -22.90 6.65
C GLU A 155 -46.46 -23.98 6.05
N ASP A 156 -45.87 -23.74 4.89
CA ASP A 156 -45.12 -24.73 4.08
C ASP A 156 -43.61 -24.77 4.35
N ILE A 157 -43.14 -24.19 5.46
CA ILE A 157 -41.71 -24.13 5.77
C ILE A 157 -41.19 -25.46 6.34
N THR A 158 -40.12 -25.98 5.73
CA THR A 158 -39.31 -27.07 6.28
C THR A 158 -38.59 -26.66 7.56
N LYS A 159 -38.50 -27.56 8.54
CA LYS A 159 -37.89 -27.29 9.85
C LYS A 159 -36.42 -26.83 9.76
N GLU A 160 -35.67 -27.29 8.76
CA GLU A 160 -34.30 -26.81 8.52
C GLU A 160 -34.29 -25.33 8.12
N ARG A 161 -35.17 -24.94 7.20
CA ARG A 161 -35.26 -23.57 6.68
C ARG A 161 -35.71 -22.58 7.75
N PHE A 162 -36.66 -22.98 8.59
CA PHE A 162 -37.10 -22.20 9.74
C PHE A 162 -35.95 -21.84 10.69
N ARG A 163 -35.04 -22.80 10.95
CA ARG A 163 -33.87 -22.58 11.81
C ARG A 163 -32.89 -21.59 11.20
N GLU A 164 -32.65 -21.67 9.89
CA GLU A 164 -31.77 -20.71 9.18
C GLU A 164 -32.29 -19.28 9.26
N VAL A 165 -33.59 -19.08 9.01
CA VAL A 165 -34.23 -17.76 9.05
C VAL A 165 -34.13 -17.13 10.45
N ILE A 166 -34.40 -17.91 11.51
CA ILE A 166 -34.27 -17.43 12.89
C ILE A 166 -32.83 -17.08 13.25
N VAL A 167 -31.85 -17.89 12.86
CA VAL A 167 -30.43 -17.63 13.16
C VAL A 167 -29.96 -16.37 12.44
N CYS A 168 -30.34 -16.17 11.17
CA CYS A 168 -30.04 -14.94 10.44
C CYS A 168 -30.70 -13.70 11.06
N TRP A 169 -31.86 -13.85 11.70
CA TRP A 169 -32.57 -12.76 12.38
C TRP A 169 -31.95 -12.41 13.76
N CYS A 170 -31.56 -13.41 14.55
CA CYS A 170 -31.01 -13.22 15.90
C CYS A 170 -29.60 -12.63 15.95
N ILE A 171 -28.80 -12.74 14.89
CA ILE A 171 -27.42 -12.18 14.83
C ILE A 171 -27.40 -10.63 14.82
N LYS A 172 -28.56 -9.97 14.72
CA LYS A 172 -28.70 -8.51 14.69
C LYS A 172 -29.28 -7.85 15.94
N ARG A 173 -29.51 -8.59 17.03
CA ARG A 173 -29.93 -8.00 18.31
C ARG A 173 -28.76 -7.81 19.26
#